data_AF-L8IWA9-F1
#
_entry.id   AF-L8IWA9-F1
#
_cell.length_a   1.000
_cell.length_b   1.000
_cell.length_c   1.000
_cell.angle_alpha   90.00
_cell.angle_beta   90.00
_cell.angle_gamma   90.00
#
_symmetry.space_group_name_H-M   'P 1'
#
loop_
_entity.id
_entity.type
_entity.pdbx_description
1 polymer ?
#
loop_
_entity_poly.entity_id
_entity_poly.type
_entity_poly.pdbx_seq_one_letter_code
_entity_poly.pdbx_strand_id
1 'polypeptide(L)'
;GLGIPQLLEAVLQLLPLDTYVQSPVRLLRALACPLPEHRGTTCPDGVWTSYQSILSRAGYEFSLGMVERFAFYERAKKAFAVVATGETALYGNLILKKGVLAPKDLC
;
A
#
# COMPACT_ATOMS: atom_id res chain seq x y z
N GLY A 1 -14.83 -8.16 10.23
CA GLY A 1 -13.54 -8.52 9.62
C GLY A 1 -12.47 -7.57 10.12
N LEU A 2 -11.21 -7.75 9.70
CA LEU A 2 -10.10 -6.85 10.05
C LEU A 2 -10.00 -5.68 9.06
N GLY A 3 -9.62 -4.50 9.54
CA GLY A 3 -9.28 -3.35 8.69
C GLY A 3 -7.89 -3.49 8.09
N ILE A 4 -7.65 -2.84 6.94
CA ILE A 4 -6.35 -2.91 6.27
C ILE A 4 -5.23 -2.24 7.09
N PRO A 5 -5.41 -1.08 7.77
CA PRO A 5 -4.33 -0.49 8.57
C PRO A 5 -3.76 -1.43 9.64
N GLN A 6 -4.64 -2.11 10.38
CA GLN A 6 -4.26 -3.08 11.41
C GLN A 6 -3.52 -4.28 10.82
N LEU A 7 -4.04 -4.80 9.69
CA LEU A 7 -3.41 -5.92 9.00
C LEU A 7 -2.06 -5.53 8.41
N LEU A 8 -1.94 -4.32 7.86
CA LEU A 8 -0.69 -3.80 7.29
C LEU A 8 0.39 -3.69 8.36
N GLU A 9 0.07 -3.13 9.54
CA GLU A 9 1.02 -3.08 10.67
C GLU A 9 1.55 -4.47 11.02
N ALA A 10 0.68 -5.47 11.15
CA ALA A 10 1.08 -6.84 11.47
C ALA A 10 1.92 -7.49 10.35
N VAL A 11 1.54 -7.28 9.08
CA VAL A 11 2.28 -7.83 7.94
C VAL A 11 3.69 -7.25 7.85
N LEU A 12 3.87 -5.95 8.07
CA LEU A 12 5.18 -5.30 7.98
C LEU A 12 6.19 -5.76 9.05
N GLN A 13 5.72 -6.34 10.16
CA GLN A 13 6.61 -6.95 11.16
C GLN A 13 7.30 -8.22 10.64
N LEU A 14 6.72 -8.89 9.64
CA LEU A 14 7.19 -10.19 9.14
C LEU A 14 7.62 -10.15 7.67
N LEU A 15 7.10 -9.19 6.90
CA LEU A 15 7.29 -9.07 5.46
C LEU A 15 8.13 -7.83 5.14
N PRO A 16 9.46 -7.97 4.89
CA PRO A 16 10.25 -6.86 4.39
C PRO A 16 9.76 -6.45 3.01
N LEU A 17 9.79 -5.15 2.73
CA LEU A 17 9.40 -4.60 1.43
C LEU A 17 10.59 -4.47 0.49
N ASP A 18 10.33 -4.56 -0.81
CA ASP A 18 11.35 -4.53 -1.85
C ASP A 18 11.98 -3.13 -2.00
N THR A 19 13.25 -3.01 -1.62
CA THR A 19 14.03 -1.75 -1.70
C THR A 19 14.65 -1.51 -3.07
N TYR A 20 14.57 -2.48 -4.00
CA TYR A 20 15.10 -2.33 -5.37
C TYR A 20 14.09 -1.70 -6.35
N VAL A 21 12.91 -1.33 -5.87
CA VAL A 21 11.89 -0.64 -6.66
C VAL A 21 11.53 0.71 -6.02
N GLN A 22 11.15 1.68 -6.85
CA GLN A 22 10.78 3.02 -6.39
C GLN A 22 9.61 3.03 -5.40
N SER A 23 8.58 2.21 -5.66
CA SER A 23 7.40 2.10 -4.79
C SER A 23 6.99 0.62 -4.67
N PRO A 24 7.42 -0.07 -3.60
CA PRO A 24 7.01 -1.45 -3.32
C PRO A 24 5.57 -1.53 -2.82
N VAL A 25 5.00 -0.42 -2.36
CA VAL A 25 3.59 -0.29 -2.00
C VAL A 25 2.87 0.50 -3.07
N ARG A 26 1.77 -0.07 -3.60
CA ARG A 26 0.99 0.53 -4.67
C ARG A 26 -0.49 0.55 -4.35
N LEU A 27 -1.11 1.71 -4.50
CA LEU A 27 -2.53 1.96 -4.30
C LEU A 27 -3.28 2.01 -5.63
N LEU A 28 -4.58 1.72 -5.54
CA LEU A 28 -5.53 1.96 -6.62
C LEU A 28 -5.78 3.47 -6.74
N ARG A 29 -5.46 4.06 -7.90
CA ARG A 29 -5.74 5.47 -8.18
C ARG A 29 -7.25 5.70 -8.20
N ALA A 30 -7.74 6.61 -7.36
CA ALA A 30 -9.12 7.05 -7.45
C ALA A 30 -9.31 7.92 -8.70
N LEU A 31 -10.34 7.61 -9.50
CA LEU A 31 -10.66 8.37 -10.72
C LEU A 31 -11.00 9.84 -10.43
N ALA A 32 -11.45 10.13 -9.21
CA ALA A 32 -11.82 11.46 -8.74
C ALA A 32 -10.71 12.15 -7.91
N CYS A 33 -9.56 11.51 -7.69
CA CYS A 33 -8.41 12.16 -7.06
C CYS A 33 -7.60 12.85 -8.15
N PRO A 34 -7.53 14.19 -8.16
CA PRO A 34 -6.67 14.86 -9.10
C PRO A 34 -5.21 14.59 -8.74
N LEU A 35 -4.32 14.74 -9.71
CA LEU A 35 -2.88 14.88 -9.47
C LEU A 35 -2.64 16.01 -8.43
N PRO A 36 -1.47 16.07 -7.77
CA PRO A 36 -1.16 17.05 -6.71
C PRO A 36 -1.47 18.52 -7.06
N GLU A 37 -1.67 18.83 -8.33
CA GLU A 37 -2.05 20.12 -8.90
C GLU A 37 -3.55 20.49 -8.82
N HIS A 38 -4.49 19.60 -8.47
CA HIS A 38 -5.88 20.02 -8.22
C HIS A 38 -6.35 19.75 -6.78
N ARG A 39 -6.24 20.78 -5.96
CA ARG A 39 -6.88 20.92 -4.65
C ARG A 39 -8.38 21.13 -4.85
N GLY A 40 -9.22 20.15 -4.57
CA GLY A 40 -10.67 20.40 -4.53
C GLY A 40 -11.57 19.17 -4.52
N THR A 41 -11.06 17.98 -4.80
CA THR A 41 -11.84 16.73 -4.72
C THR A 41 -11.31 15.92 -3.55
N THR A 42 -12.19 15.60 -2.59
CA THR A 42 -11.87 14.84 -1.38
C THR A 42 -11.37 13.47 -1.80
N CYS A 43 -10.05 13.31 -1.84
CA CYS A 43 -9.46 12.00 -1.87
C CYS A 43 -9.90 11.22 -0.62
N PRO A 44 -9.87 9.88 -0.63
CA PRO A 44 -9.99 9.10 0.60
C PRO A 44 -8.71 9.31 1.45
N ASP A 45 -8.51 10.55 1.91
CA ASP A 45 -7.27 11.03 2.53
C ASP A 45 -7.01 10.33 3.86
N GLY A 46 -8.06 9.85 4.55
CA GLY A 46 -7.92 9.21 5.86
C GLY A 46 -7.12 7.91 5.82
N VAL A 47 -7.45 6.99 4.89
CA VAL A 47 -6.85 5.64 4.89
C VAL A 47 -5.45 5.65 4.27
N TRP A 48 -5.22 6.47 3.25
CA TRP A 48 -3.89 6.60 2.62
C TRP A 48 -2.88 7.28 3.55
N THR A 49 -3.29 8.31 4.29
CA THR A 49 -2.45 8.94 5.31
C THR A 49 -2.08 7.93 6.40
N SER A 50 -3.03 7.09 6.80
CA SER A 50 -2.79 6.02 7.76
C SER A 50 -1.75 5.02 7.25
N TYR A 51 -1.82 4.61 5.98
CA TYR A 51 -0.81 3.73 5.36
C TYR A 51 0.58 4.37 5.33
N GLN A 52 0.69 5.65 4.93
CA GLN A 52 1.97 6.35 4.93
C GLN A 52 2.55 6.45 6.34
N SER A 53 1.72 6.74 7.35
CA SER A 53 2.15 6.78 8.76
C SER A 53 2.62 5.41 9.26
N ILE A 54 1.93 4.33 8.90
CA ILE A 54 2.33 2.96 9.22
C ILE A 54 3.69 2.62 8.59
N LEU A 55 3.87 2.95 7.31
CA LEU A 55 5.11 2.69 6.59
C LEU A 55 6.29 3.45 7.19
N SER A 56 6.11 4.73 7.51
CA SER A 56 7.15 5.55 8.14
C SER A 56 7.54 5.01 9.53
N ARG A 57 6.55 4.61 10.36
CA ARG A 57 6.83 3.95 11.65
C ARG A 57 7.57 2.61 11.50
N ALA A 58 7.38 1.92 10.38
CA ALA A 58 8.12 0.70 10.03
C ALA A 58 9.49 0.97 9.39
N GLY A 59 9.93 2.24 9.30
CA GLY A 59 11.24 2.62 8.76
C GLY A 59 11.30 2.77 7.24
N TYR A 60 10.14 2.86 6.56
CA TYR A 60 10.07 3.04 5.12
C TYR A 60 9.74 4.49 4.74
N GLU A 61 10.64 5.12 4.00
CA GLU A 61 10.55 6.53 3.58
C GLU A 61 10.12 6.73 2.12
N PHE A 62 9.68 5.68 1.42
CA PHE A 62 9.22 5.81 0.04
C PHE A 62 7.78 6.35 -0.03
N SER A 63 7.44 6.92 -1.19
CA SER A 63 6.09 7.36 -1.50
C SER A 63 5.20 6.21 -1.99
N LEU A 64 3.91 6.28 -1.64
CA LEU A 64 2.89 5.37 -2.15
C LEU A 64 2.74 5.53 -3.67
N GLY A 65 2.97 4.44 -4.41
CA GLY A 65 2.78 4.43 -5.85
C GLY A 65 1.30 4.37 -6.22
N MET A 66 0.87 5.11 -7.25
CA MET A 66 -0.54 5.12 -7.70
C MET A 66 -0.69 4.40 -9.04
N VAL A 67 -1.58 3.41 -9.10
CA VAL A 67 -1.80 2.59 -10.31
C VAL A 67 -3.22 2.80 -10.82
N GLU A 68 -3.37 2.97 -12.14
CA GLU A 68 -4.68 3.02 -12.80
C GLU A 68 -5.50 1.74 -12.49
N ARG A 69 -6.83 1.84 -12.51
CA ARG A 69 -7.75 0.80 -12.06
C ARG A 69 -7.59 -0.54 -12.75
N PHE A 70 -7.57 -0.57 -14.07
CA PHE A 70 -7.39 -1.81 -14.81
C PHE A 70 -5.96 -2.36 -14.65
N ALA A 71 -4.95 -1.49 -14.64
CA ALA A 71 -3.57 -1.89 -14.35
C ALA A 71 -3.40 -2.49 -12.93
N PHE A 72 -4.16 -1.99 -11.95
CA PHE A 72 -4.19 -2.54 -10.60
C PHE A 72 -4.79 -3.95 -10.60
N TYR A 73 -5.90 -4.16 -11.30
CA TYR A 73 -6.52 -5.49 -11.43
C TYR A 73 -5.60 -6.49 -12.11
N GLU A 74 -4.94 -6.10 -13.21
CA GLU A 74 -3.97 -6.97 -13.88
C GLU A 74 -2.76 -7.29 -13.00
N ARG A 75 -2.34 -6.37 -12.13
CA ARG A 75 -1.28 -6.62 -11.16
C ARG A 75 -1.74 -7.52 -10.01
N ALA A 76 -2.97 -7.34 -9.52
CA ALA A 76 -3.55 -8.16 -8.46
C ALA A 76 -3.72 -9.62 -8.89
N LYS A 77 -4.12 -9.88 -10.15
CA LYS A 77 -4.18 -11.24 -10.72
C LYS A 77 -2.83 -11.96 -10.73
N LYS A 78 -1.73 -11.21 -10.78
CA LYS A 78 -0.35 -11.73 -10.77
C LYS A 78 0.27 -11.75 -9.37
N ALA A 79 -0.46 -11.29 -8.35
CA ALA A 79 0.02 -11.36 -6.97
C ALA A 79 0.02 -12.80 -6.48
N PHE A 80 0.92 -13.11 -5.55
CA PHE A 80 0.98 -14.45 -4.94
C PHE A 80 -0.31 -14.80 -4.18
N ALA A 81 -0.90 -13.82 -3.50
CA ALA A 81 -2.14 -13.97 -2.76
C ALA A 81 -2.92 -12.65 -2.74
N VAL A 82 -4.24 -12.76 -2.59
CA VAL A 82 -5.14 -11.65 -2.30
C VAL A 82 -5.82 -11.94 -0.97
N VAL A 83 -5.71 -11.01 -0.02
CA VAL A 83 -6.37 -11.13 1.29
C VAL A 83 -7.66 -10.32 1.26
N ALA A 84 -8.80 -11.00 1.36
CA ALA A 84 -10.09 -10.34 1.51
C ALA A 84 -10.23 -9.85 2.96
N THR A 85 -10.37 -8.53 3.15
CA THR A 85 -10.47 -7.89 4.46
C THR A 85 -11.90 -7.41 4.73
N GLY A 86 -12.15 -6.90 5.94
CA GLY A 86 -13.39 -6.22 6.30
C GLY A 86 -13.32 -4.70 6.12
N GLU A 87 -12.36 -4.21 5.35
CA GLU A 87 -12.16 -2.78 5.14
C GLU A 87 -13.31 -2.16 4.35
N THR A 88 -13.77 -1.00 4.81
CA THR A 88 -14.90 -0.27 4.20
C THR A 88 -14.44 1.02 3.51
N ALA A 89 -13.21 1.47 3.75
CA ALA A 89 -12.65 2.63 3.08
C ALA A 89 -12.55 2.42 1.56
N LEU A 90 -13.18 3.32 0.81
CA LEU A 90 -13.07 3.34 -0.64
C LEU A 90 -11.61 3.56 -1.06
N TYR A 91 -11.17 2.81 -2.07
CA TYR A 91 -9.78 2.83 -2.55
C TYR A 91 -8.72 2.49 -1.48
N GLY A 92 -9.09 1.74 -0.44
CA GLY A 92 -8.14 1.20 0.55
C GLY A 92 -7.26 0.05 0.04
N ASN A 93 -7.52 -0.45 -1.17
CA ASN A 93 -6.75 -1.56 -1.74
C ASN A 93 -5.29 -1.15 -1.96
N LEU A 94 -4.37 -2.00 -1.49
CA LEU A 94 -2.93 -1.83 -1.68
C LEU A 94 -2.25 -3.14 -2.06
N ILE A 95 -1.20 -3.05 -2.88
CA ILE A 95 -0.34 -4.18 -3.27
C ILE A 95 1.01 -3.97 -2.62
N LEU A 96 1.48 -4.99 -1.90
CA LEU A 96 2.83 -5.06 -1.32
C LEU A 96 3.75 -5.89 -2.20
N LYS A 97 4.98 -5.42 -2.40
CA LYS A 97 6.05 -6.20 -3.01
C LYS A 97 7.05 -6.63 -1.93
N LYS A 98 7.12 -7.94 -1.68
CA LYS A 98 8.09 -8.54 -0.75
C LYS A 98 9.52 -8.29 -1.25
N GLY A 99 10.37 -7.86 -0.34
CA GLY A 99 11.81 -7.66 -0.54
C GLY A 99 12.65 -8.83 -0.06
N VAL A 100 13.95 -8.56 0.06
CA VAL A 100 14.95 -9.52 0.56
C VAL A 100 15.14 -9.30 2.06
N LEU A 101 15.28 -10.38 2.83
CA LEU A 101 15.75 -10.31 4.21
C LEU A 101 17.26 -10.16 4.20
N ALA A 102 17.79 -9.08 4.79
CA ALA A 102 19.22 -8.95 4.94
C ALA A 102 19.70 -9.90 6.07
N PRO A 103 20.95 -10.38 6.05
CA PRO A 103 21.47 -11.26 7.09
C PRO A 103 21.35 -10.71 8.51
N LYS A 104 21.38 -9.37 8.66
CA LYS A 104 21.18 -8.66 9.93
C LYS A 104 19.76 -8.75 10.50
N ASP A 105 18.78 -9.11 9.69
CA ASP A 105 17.36 -9.22 10.07
C ASP A 105 16.94 -10.68 10.36
N LEU A 106 17.89 -11.62 10.28
CA LEU A 106 17.68 -13.06 10.54
C LEU A 106 18.06 -13.48 11.99
N CYS A 107 18.39 -12.51 12.85
CA CYS A 107 18.86 -12.74 14.22
C CYS A 107 17.77 -12.49 15.26
#